data_AF-A0A6L8U2S4-F1
#
_entry.id   AF-A0A6L8U2S4-F1
#
_cell.length_a   1.000
_cell.length_b   1.000
_cell.length_c   1.000
_cell.angle_alpha   90.00
_cell.angle_beta   90.00
_cell.angle_gamma   90.00
#
_symmetry.space_group_name_H-M   'P 1'
#
loop_
_entity.id
_entity.type
_entity.pdbx_description
1 polymer ?
#
loop_
_entity_poly.entity_id
_entity_poly.type
_entity_poly.pdbx_seq_one_letter_code
_entity_poly.pdbx_strand_id
1 'polypeptide(L)'
;MRFSLMLFLAVFILSCSDEHNKLMTIDVADAFENQMEVKLSEFVTGVTYIPLETIKESYISDYPSIKVGDYIIVRNTGSDMPLLLFNKSDGKFIRTIGKVGRGPDEYNFPVKDYYNTGKNYVYTNGYKHNETKVFDLTGSFLYSFSRPEIAEPSVKGGKLSILFGTYLDDENYVSFIDNYTGAIKTKLVIFNKGLH
;
A
#
# COMPACT_ATOMS: atom_id res chain seq x y z
N MET A 1 3.77 11.49 65.23
CA MET A 1 4.39 11.05 63.95
C MET A 1 3.53 10.07 63.14
N ARG A 2 2.71 9.18 63.72
CA ARG A 2 1.90 8.22 62.94
C ARG A 2 0.67 8.83 62.23
N PHE A 3 0.02 9.84 62.81
CA PHE A 3 -1.10 10.55 62.15
C PHE A 3 -0.66 11.45 60.99
N SER A 4 0.55 12.02 61.05
CA SER A 4 1.10 12.87 59.98
C SER A 4 1.48 12.07 58.73
N LEU A 5 1.77 10.77 58.87
CA LEU A 5 2.12 9.89 57.75
C LEU A 5 0.87 9.40 56.98
N MET A 6 -0.27 9.26 57.67
CA MET A 6 -1.55 8.92 57.01
C MET A 6 -2.13 10.07 56.19
N LEU A 7 -1.89 11.32 56.59
CA LEU A 7 -2.37 12.49 55.83
C LEU A 7 -1.62 12.68 54.50
N PHE A 8 -0.34 12.30 54.43
CA PHE A 8 0.46 12.35 53.20
C PHE A 8 0.06 11.27 52.18
N LEU A 9 -0.42 10.11 52.63
CA LEU A 9 -0.86 9.03 51.74
C LEU A 9 -2.23 9.31 51.09
N ALA A 10 -3.07 10.13 51.74
CA ALA A 10 -4.38 10.53 51.22
C ALA A 10 -4.32 11.58 50.10
N VAL A 11 -3.21 12.31 49.94
CA VAL A 11 -3.05 13.33 48.89
C VAL A 11 -2.68 12.70 47.53
N PHE A 12 -2.07 11.52 47.52
CA PHE A 12 -1.65 10.84 46.28
C PHE A 12 -2.79 10.12 45.53
N ILE A 13 -3.95 9.89 46.15
CA ILE A 13 -5.10 9.21 45.54
C ILE A 13 -6.04 10.16 44.78
N LEU A 14 -5.81 11.47 44.81
CA LEU A 14 -6.61 12.47 44.08
C LEU A 14 -5.98 12.93 42.76
N SER A 15 -4.80 12.43 42.40
CA SER A 15 -4.15 12.75 41.12
C SER A 15 -4.55 11.77 40.01
N CYS A 16 -5.86 11.51 39.88
CA CYS A 16 -6.43 10.92 38.68
C CYS A 16 -7.36 11.96 38.06
N SER A 17 -6.78 12.91 37.33
CA SER A 17 -7.53 13.73 36.39
C SER A 17 -7.62 12.94 35.10
N ASP A 18 -8.74 12.22 34.91
CA ASP A 18 -9.12 11.74 33.59
C ASP A 18 -9.47 12.97 32.74
N GLU A 19 -8.45 13.57 32.12
CA GLU A 19 -8.66 14.39 30.92
C GLU A 19 -9.10 13.43 29.81
N HIS A 20 -10.39 13.10 29.82
CA HIS A 20 -11.03 12.59 28.63
C HIS A 20 -10.90 13.68 27.57
N ASN A 21 -9.92 13.52 26.67
CA ASN A 21 -9.79 14.29 25.46
C ASN A 21 -11.17 14.35 24.81
N LYS A 22 -11.82 15.52 24.92
CA LYS A 22 -13.14 15.75 24.37
C LYS A 22 -13.04 15.51 22.88
N LEU A 23 -13.60 14.39 22.42
CA LEU A 23 -13.56 14.01 21.02
C LEU A 23 -14.18 15.15 20.21
N MET A 24 -13.42 15.62 19.22
CA MET A 24 -13.92 16.60 18.25
C MET A 24 -15.15 15.99 17.57
N THR A 25 -16.32 16.54 17.86
CA THR A 25 -17.58 16.12 17.25
C THR A 25 -17.83 17.06 16.08
N ILE A 26 -17.83 16.52 14.87
CA ILE A 26 -18.15 17.25 13.66
C ILE A 26 -19.64 17.04 13.38
N ASP A 27 -20.43 18.11 13.45
CA ASP A 27 -21.82 18.07 13.00
C ASP A 27 -21.84 18.14 11.47
N VAL A 28 -21.98 16.97 10.87
CA VAL A 28 -21.98 16.84 9.41
C VAL A 28 -23.22 17.52 8.81
N ALA A 29 -24.38 17.46 9.47
CA ALA A 29 -25.62 18.03 8.94
C ALA A 29 -25.53 19.56 8.86
N ASP A 30 -25.08 20.19 9.94
CA ASP A 30 -24.84 21.64 9.98
C ASP A 30 -23.75 22.08 8.99
N ALA A 31 -22.63 21.34 8.90
CA ALA A 31 -21.55 21.66 7.96
C ALA A 31 -21.97 21.56 6.48
N PHE A 32 -22.98 20.74 6.16
CA PHE A 32 -23.56 20.68 4.81
C PHE A 32 -24.46 21.88 4.50
N GLU A 33 -25.22 22.37 5.48
CA GLU A 33 -26.09 23.55 5.34
C GLU A 33 -25.28 24.85 5.35
N ASN A 34 -24.21 24.90 6.16
CA ASN A 34 -23.36 26.06 6.39
C ASN A 34 -21.95 25.84 5.83
N GLN A 35 -21.85 25.73 4.51
CA GLN A 35 -20.56 25.52 3.83
C GLN A 35 -19.60 26.68 4.10
N MET A 36 -18.38 26.34 4.52
CA MET A 36 -17.30 27.30 4.70
C MET A 36 -16.31 27.20 3.54
N GLU A 37 -15.87 28.35 3.03
CA GLU A 37 -14.73 28.40 2.11
C GLU A 37 -13.45 28.21 2.92
N VAL A 38 -12.74 27.10 2.69
CA VAL A 38 -11.45 26.83 3.32
C VAL A 38 -10.36 26.99 2.27
N LYS A 39 -9.41 27.90 2.49
CA LYS A 39 -8.30 28.08 1.57
C LYS A 39 -7.25 27.00 1.79
N LEU A 40 -6.71 26.45 0.71
CA LEU A 40 -5.62 25.46 0.77
C LEU A 40 -4.43 25.98 1.59
N SER A 41 -4.14 27.29 1.53
CA SER A 41 -3.10 27.96 2.28
C SER A 41 -3.29 27.94 3.81
N GLU A 42 -4.49 27.61 4.30
CA GLU A 42 -4.75 27.52 5.75
C GLU A 42 -4.17 26.25 6.36
N PHE A 43 -3.96 25.20 5.57
CA PHE A 43 -3.45 23.91 6.06
C PHE A 43 -2.29 23.34 5.23
N VAL A 44 -1.90 23.97 4.12
CA VAL A 44 -0.70 23.63 3.34
C VAL A 44 0.36 24.70 3.52
N THR A 45 1.54 24.31 4.02
CA THR A 45 2.67 25.21 4.29
C THR A 45 3.59 25.41 3.09
N GLY A 46 3.58 24.49 2.11
CA GLY A 46 4.44 24.56 0.93
C GLY A 46 4.14 23.46 -0.07
N VAL A 47 4.58 23.69 -1.31
CA VAL A 47 4.48 22.73 -2.42
C VAL A 47 5.89 22.48 -2.95
N THR A 48 6.26 21.20 -3.08
CA THR A 48 7.54 20.77 -3.64
C THR A 48 7.32 20.17 -5.01
N TYR A 49 8.05 20.68 -6.01
CA TYR A 49 8.03 20.15 -7.38
C TYR A 49 9.31 19.36 -7.63
N ILE A 50 9.18 18.08 -8.01
CA ILE A 50 10.30 17.20 -8.36
C ILE A 50 10.19 16.89 -9.86
N PRO A 51 10.99 17.54 -10.73
CA PRO A 51 10.98 17.25 -12.16
C PRO A 51 11.60 15.88 -12.41
N LEU A 52 10.85 14.97 -13.02
CA LEU A 52 11.37 13.64 -13.36
C LEU A 52 12.18 13.69 -14.67
N GLU A 53 13.39 13.12 -14.64
CA GLU A 53 14.27 13.05 -15.80
C GLU A 53 13.61 12.28 -16.95
N THR A 54 13.59 12.89 -18.14
CA THR A 54 12.98 12.31 -19.34
C THR A 54 14.06 11.97 -20.36
N ILE A 55 14.42 10.69 -20.39
CA ILE A 55 15.31 10.08 -21.38
C ILE A 55 14.58 8.92 -22.06
N LYS A 56 15.21 8.32 -23.08
CA LYS A 56 14.62 7.23 -23.86
C LYS A 56 14.19 6.05 -22.98
N GLU A 57 14.96 5.76 -21.93
CA GLU A 57 14.76 4.66 -21.00
C GLU A 57 13.74 4.97 -19.89
N SER A 58 13.38 6.24 -19.71
CA SER A 58 12.51 6.71 -18.61
C SER A 58 11.21 7.35 -19.09
N TYR A 59 10.79 7.07 -20.33
CA TYR A 59 9.54 7.60 -20.87
C TYR A 59 8.36 7.28 -19.94
N ILE A 60 7.61 8.31 -19.56
CA ILE A 60 6.41 8.20 -18.73
C ILE A 60 5.19 8.31 -19.64
N SER A 61 4.31 7.32 -19.59
CA SER A 61 3.09 7.29 -20.39
C SER A 61 2.04 8.25 -19.84
N ASP A 62 0.98 8.48 -20.62
CA ASP A 62 -0.24 9.10 -20.10
C ASP A 62 -0.84 8.24 -18.96
N TYR A 63 -1.32 8.92 -17.91
CA TYR A 63 -1.93 8.33 -16.72
C TYR A 63 -1.05 7.30 -15.97
N PRO A 64 0.18 7.66 -15.58
CA PRO A 64 1.03 6.74 -14.82
C PRO A 64 0.49 6.55 -13.40
N SER A 65 0.75 5.38 -12.81
CA SER A 65 0.64 5.22 -11.36
C SER A 65 1.99 5.58 -10.73
N ILE A 66 1.97 6.38 -9.67
CA ILE A 66 3.18 6.84 -8.98
C ILE A 66 3.07 6.46 -7.51
N LYS A 67 4.13 5.87 -6.96
CA LYS A 67 4.29 5.58 -5.53
C LYS A 67 5.56 6.25 -5.04
N VAL A 68 5.49 6.93 -3.89
CA VAL A 68 6.59 7.71 -3.33
C VAL A 68 6.92 7.20 -1.93
N GLY A 69 8.18 6.80 -1.73
CA GLY A 69 8.77 6.46 -0.44
C GLY A 69 10.07 7.25 -0.25
N ASP A 70 11.17 6.55 -0.04
CA ASP A 70 12.53 7.11 -0.16
C ASP A 70 12.90 7.37 -1.64
N TYR A 71 12.29 6.60 -2.53
CA TYR A 71 12.39 6.72 -3.98
C TYR A 71 11.02 6.97 -4.60
N ILE A 72 11.00 7.39 -5.86
CA ILE A 72 9.78 7.52 -6.66
C ILE A 72 9.75 6.33 -7.62
N ILE A 73 8.67 5.55 -7.60
CA ILE A 73 8.45 4.45 -8.55
C ILE A 73 7.26 4.79 -9.43
N VAL A 74 7.53 4.87 -10.73
CA VAL A 74 6.53 5.13 -11.76
C VAL A 74 6.20 3.83 -12.47
N ARG A 75 4.90 3.54 -12.58
CA ARG A 75 4.34 2.47 -13.39
C ARG A 75 3.59 3.11 -14.56
N ASN A 76 4.06 2.82 -15.77
CA ASN A 76 3.33 3.19 -16.97
C ASN A 76 2.08 2.33 -17.21
N THR A 77 1.16 2.86 -17.98
CA THR A 77 -0.03 2.15 -18.45
C THR A 77 0.37 1.08 -19.47
N GLY A 78 -0.22 -0.11 -19.38
CA GLY A 78 0.09 -1.27 -20.22
C GLY A 78 0.66 -2.45 -19.42
N SER A 79 0.55 -3.66 -19.98
CA SER A 79 1.08 -4.87 -19.35
C SER A 79 2.60 -4.99 -19.50
N ASP A 80 3.14 -4.50 -20.62
CA ASP A 80 4.52 -4.81 -21.03
C ASP A 80 5.53 -3.71 -20.65
N MET A 81 5.13 -2.82 -19.74
CA MET A 81 5.94 -1.67 -19.36
C MET A 81 6.69 -1.93 -18.05
N PRO A 82 8.01 -1.65 -18.02
CA PRO A 82 8.79 -1.81 -16.79
C PRO A 82 8.41 -0.77 -15.74
N LEU A 83 8.68 -1.09 -14.48
CA LEU A 83 8.68 -0.11 -13.40
C LEU A 83 9.94 0.76 -13.49
N LEU A 84 9.76 2.08 -13.38
CA LEU A 84 10.83 3.07 -13.44
C LEU A 84 11.14 3.58 -12.04
N LEU A 85 12.41 3.56 -11.65
CA LEU A 85 12.89 4.08 -10.37
C LEU A 85 13.56 5.43 -10.56
N PHE A 86 13.13 6.42 -9.78
CA PHE A 86 13.71 7.75 -9.75
C PHE A 86 14.18 8.12 -8.34
N ASN A 87 15.22 8.94 -8.28
CA ASN A 87 15.65 9.57 -7.05
C ASN A 87 14.62 10.64 -6.66
N LYS A 88 14.17 10.63 -5.40
CA LYS A 88 13.20 11.58 -4.88
C LYS A 88 13.73 13.00 -4.72
N SER A 89 15.02 13.18 -4.42
CA SER A 89 15.57 14.50 -4.14
C SER A 89 15.75 15.36 -5.39
N ASP A 90 16.13 14.75 -6.50
CA ASP A 90 16.46 15.46 -7.74
C ASP A 90 15.69 14.97 -8.98
N GLY A 91 14.84 13.95 -8.83
CA GLY A 91 14.02 13.41 -9.91
C GLY A 91 14.79 12.66 -10.98
N LYS A 92 16.08 12.36 -10.77
CA LYS A 92 16.89 11.64 -11.76
C LYS A 92 16.46 10.20 -11.90
N PHE A 93 16.45 9.72 -13.14
CA PHE A 93 16.20 8.32 -13.44
C PHE A 93 17.38 7.48 -12.95
N ILE A 94 17.07 6.42 -12.20
CA ILE A 94 18.08 5.52 -11.66
C ILE A 94 18.18 4.26 -12.54
N ARG A 95 17.05 3.59 -12.77
CA ARG A 95 16.95 2.32 -13.53
C ARG A 95 15.51 1.87 -13.69
N THR A 96 15.30 0.83 -14.49
CA THR A 96 14.12 -0.02 -14.41
C THR A 96 14.24 -1.05 -13.29
N ILE A 97 13.15 -1.45 -12.65
CA ILE A 97 13.13 -2.49 -11.62
C ILE A 97 12.71 -3.82 -12.26
N GLY A 98 13.60 -4.81 -12.17
CA GLY A 98 13.44 -6.13 -12.77
C GLY A 98 13.30 -6.08 -14.29
N LYS A 99 12.81 -7.17 -14.89
CA LYS A 99 12.57 -7.26 -16.33
C LYS A 99 11.20 -7.85 -16.62
N VAL A 100 10.50 -7.26 -17.57
CA VAL A 100 9.22 -7.76 -18.07
C VAL A 100 9.47 -8.96 -18.99
N GLY A 101 8.76 -10.06 -18.76
CA GLY A 101 8.84 -11.26 -19.58
C GLY A 101 8.34 -12.53 -18.89
N ARG A 102 8.85 -13.67 -19.35
CA ARG A 102 8.40 -15.02 -18.94
C ARG A 102 9.52 -15.88 -18.36
N GLY A 103 10.72 -15.33 -18.24
CA GLY A 103 11.87 -15.97 -17.63
C GLY A 103 11.68 -16.21 -16.12
N PRO A 104 12.55 -17.02 -15.51
CA PRO A 104 12.45 -17.39 -14.09
C PRO A 104 12.47 -16.17 -13.17
N ASP A 105 13.26 -15.14 -13.51
CA ASP A 105 13.42 -13.91 -12.73
C ASP A 105 12.77 -12.69 -13.41
N GLU A 106 11.90 -12.93 -14.39
CA GLU A 106 11.12 -11.91 -15.08
C GLU A 106 9.69 -11.88 -14.54
N TYR A 107 9.03 -10.72 -14.60
CA TYR A 107 7.62 -10.59 -14.23
C TYR A 107 6.75 -10.25 -15.44
N ASN A 108 5.46 -10.55 -15.33
CA ASN A 108 4.50 -10.24 -16.38
C ASN A 108 4.06 -8.77 -16.29
N PHE A 109 3.50 -8.36 -15.14
CA PHE A 109 3.12 -6.96 -14.90
C PHE A 109 3.06 -6.64 -13.39
N PRO A 110 3.25 -5.38 -12.96
CA PRO A 110 3.17 -5.00 -11.55
C PRO A 110 1.77 -5.23 -10.96
N VAL A 111 1.70 -5.56 -9.66
CA VAL A 111 0.40 -5.62 -8.95
C VAL A 111 -0.17 -4.21 -8.74
N LYS A 112 -1.40 -4.09 -8.24
CA LYS A 112 -2.03 -2.78 -8.01
C LYS A 112 -1.26 -1.97 -6.96
N ASP A 113 -1.00 -2.57 -5.80
CA ASP A 113 -0.17 -1.96 -4.75
C ASP A 113 1.24 -2.52 -4.80
N TYR A 114 2.01 -2.04 -5.77
CA TYR A 114 3.30 -2.64 -6.14
C TYR A 114 4.48 -2.26 -5.27
N TYR A 115 4.41 -1.22 -4.44
CA TYR A 115 5.57 -0.73 -3.70
C TYR A 115 5.35 -0.75 -2.19
N ASN A 116 6.17 -1.54 -1.49
CA ASN A 116 6.32 -1.47 -0.04
C ASN A 116 7.47 -0.52 0.32
N THR A 117 7.11 0.68 0.74
CA THR A 117 8.06 1.75 1.10
C THR A 117 8.85 1.42 2.36
N GLY A 118 8.26 0.71 3.33
CA GLY A 118 8.94 0.33 4.57
C GLY A 118 10.04 -0.71 4.37
N LYS A 119 9.90 -1.58 3.36
CA LYS A 119 10.88 -2.64 3.03
C LYS A 119 11.71 -2.37 1.79
N ASN A 120 11.34 -1.36 1.01
CA ASN A 120 11.87 -1.13 -0.32
C ASN A 120 11.72 -2.35 -1.26
N TYR A 121 10.57 -3.02 -1.16
CA TYR A 121 10.21 -4.17 -2.00
C TYR A 121 9.16 -3.82 -3.04
N VAL A 122 9.27 -4.48 -4.19
CA VAL A 122 8.34 -4.35 -5.31
C VAL A 122 7.65 -5.67 -5.57
N TYR A 123 6.31 -5.65 -5.62
CA TYR A 123 5.47 -6.80 -5.89
C TYR A 123 4.95 -6.78 -7.32
N THR A 124 5.03 -7.91 -7.99
CA THR A 124 4.62 -8.08 -9.39
C THR A 124 3.90 -9.41 -9.59
N ASN A 125 3.11 -9.52 -10.66
CA ASN A 125 2.57 -10.81 -11.08
C ASN A 125 3.61 -11.54 -11.92
N GLY A 126 3.84 -12.82 -11.62
CA GLY A 126 4.63 -13.72 -12.46
C GLY A 126 3.88 -14.10 -13.74
N TYR A 127 4.51 -14.93 -14.57
CA TYR A 127 3.86 -15.48 -15.76
C TYR A 127 2.77 -16.51 -15.40
N LYS A 128 2.96 -17.28 -14.31
CA LYS A 128 1.94 -18.18 -13.78
C LYS A 128 0.80 -17.35 -13.17
N HIS A 129 -0.44 -17.74 -13.48
CA HIS A 129 -1.63 -16.95 -13.16
C HIS A 129 -1.75 -16.55 -11.68
N ASN A 130 -1.34 -17.42 -10.75
CA ASN A 130 -1.41 -17.17 -9.31
C ASN A 130 -0.06 -16.79 -8.67
N GLU A 131 1.01 -16.58 -9.44
CA GLU A 131 2.32 -16.26 -8.87
C GLU A 131 2.48 -14.76 -8.61
N THR A 132 2.99 -14.42 -7.43
CA THR A 132 3.53 -13.09 -7.12
C THR A 132 5.04 -13.20 -7.00
N LYS A 133 5.76 -12.32 -7.70
CA LYS A 133 7.22 -12.18 -7.62
C LYS A 133 7.59 -10.89 -6.91
N VAL A 134 8.62 -10.96 -6.08
CA VAL A 134 9.11 -9.86 -5.25
C VAL A 134 10.53 -9.50 -5.66
N PHE A 135 10.78 -8.20 -5.82
CA PHE A 135 12.06 -7.63 -6.20
C PHE A 135 12.49 -6.57 -5.20
N ASP A 136 13.78 -6.32 -5.07
CA ASP A 136 14.28 -5.09 -4.44
C ASP A 136 14.34 -3.93 -5.45
N LEU A 137 14.71 -2.74 -4.97
CA LEU A 137 14.86 -1.55 -5.83
C LEU A 137 16.07 -1.60 -6.76
N THR A 138 17.02 -2.52 -6.53
CA THR A 138 18.15 -2.71 -7.47
C THR A 138 17.69 -3.42 -8.75
N GLY A 139 16.52 -4.07 -8.69
CA GLY A 139 15.95 -4.91 -9.73
C GLY A 139 16.22 -6.40 -9.53
N SER A 140 16.80 -6.80 -8.40
CA SER A 140 17.12 -8.19 -8.11
C SER A 140 15.87 -8.95 -7.67
N PHE A 141 15.66 -10.12 -8.25
CA PHE A 141 14.62 -11.04 -7.79
C PHE A 141 14.97 -11.55 -6.38
N LEU A 142 14.00 -11.48 -5.46
CA LEU A 142 14.18 -11.94 -4.09
C LEU A 142 13.55 -13.33 -3.90
N TYR A 143 12.25 -13.44 -4.20
CA TYR A 143 11.49 -14.67 -4.07
C TYR A 143 10.15 -14.56 -4.81
N SER A 144 9.47 -15.69 -4.98
CA SER A 144 8.08 -15.74 -5.43
C SER A 144 7.24 -16.63 -4.52
N PHE A 145 5.92 -16.42 -4.56
CA PHE A 145 4.96 -17.26 -3.86
C PHE A 145 3.68 -17.40 -4.68
N SER A 146 2.99 -18.52 -4.47
CA SER A 146 1.68 -18.77 -5.06
C SER A 146 0.59 -18.17 -4.18
N ARG A 147 -0.32 -17.45 -4.82
CA ARG A 147 -1.56 -16.98 -4.21
C ARG A 147 -2.55 -18.14 -4.10
N PRO A 148 -3.35 -18.18 -3.03
CA PRO A 148 -4.33 -19.24 -2.84
C PRO A 148 -5.39 -19.22 -3.94
N GLU A 149 -5.97 -20.40 -4.17
CA GLU A 149 -7.18 -20.55 -4.98
C GLU A 149 -8.31 -21.00 -4.07
N ILE A 150 -9.50 -20.44 -4.26
CA ILE A 150 -10.70 -20.86 -3.55
C ILE A 150 -11.63 -21.61 -4.50
N ALA A 151 -12.30 -22.64 -3.99
CA ALA A 151 -13.39 -23.27 -4.71
C ALA A 151 -14.57 -22.31 -4.75
N GLU A 152 -15.01 -21.94 -5.96
CA GLU A 152 -16.13 -21.05 -6.18
C GLU A 152 -16.94 -21.58 -7.38
N PRO A 153 -17.96 -22.41 -7.13
CA PRO A 153 -18.76 -23.03 -8.20
C PRO A 153 -19.46 -22.02 -9.12
N SER A 154 -19.66 -20.78 -8.67
CA SER A 154 -20.31 -19.75 -9.49
C SER A 154 -19.39 -19.14 -10.56
N VAL A 155 -18.08 -19.39 -10.53
CA VAL A 155 -17.14 -18.94 -11.58
C VAL A 155 -16.77 -20.07 -12.54
N LYS A 156 -16.42 -19.71 -13.78
CA LYS A 156 -15.99 -20.67 -14.81
C LYS A 156 -14.77 -21.46 -14.32
N GLY A 157 -14.88 -22.78 -14.32
CA GLY A 157 -13.82 -23.68 -13.83
C GLY A 157 -13.92 -23.99 -12.32
N GLY A 158 -14.90 -23.44 -11.61
CA GLY A 158 -15.18 -23.76 -10.21
C GLY A 158 -14.11 -23.30 -9.22
N LYS A 159 -13.15 -22.49 -9.68
CA LYS A 159 -12.02 -21.99 -8.89
C LYS A 159 -11.78 -20.53 -9.18
N LEU A 160 -11.48 -19.78 -8.13
CA LEU A 160 -11.09 -18.38 -8.20
C LEU A 160 -9.69 -18.20 -7.61
N SER A 161 -8.75 -17.72 -8.41
CA SER A 161 -7.42 -17.36 -7.93
C SER A 161 -7.47 -16.00 -7.23
N ILE A 162 -6.97 -15.95 -6.00
CA ILE A 162 -6.96 -14.73 -5.20
C ILE A 162 -5.92 -13.76 -5.79
N LEU A 163 -6.32 -12.51 -6.04
CA LEU A 163 -5.40 -11.47 -6.51
C LEU A 163 -4.52 -10.97 -5.36
N PHE A 164 -3.36 -10.38 -5.68
CA PHE A 164 -2.59 -9.66 -4.66
C PHE A 164 -3.22 -8.28 -4.48
N GLY A 165 -3.79 -8.01 -3.32
CA GLY A 165 -4.32 -6.69 -2.97
C GLY A 165 -3.21 -5.78 -2.45
N THR A 166 -2.69 -6.11 -1.27
CA THR A 166 -1.58 -5.42 -0.60
C THR A 166 -0.88 -6.33 0.42
N TYR A 167 0.22 -5.89 0.98
CA TYR A 167 0.89 -6.50 2.13
C TYR A 167 0.32 -5.93 3.43
N LEU A 168 0.15 -6.79 4.45
CA LEU A 168 -0.26 -6.37 5.79
C LEU A 168 0.95 -6.26 6.70
N ASP A 169 1.84 -7.24 6.62
CA ASP A 169 3.09 -7.33 7.37
C ASP A 169 4.10 -8.19 6.60
N ASP A 170 5.09 -8.73 7.31
CA ASP A 170 6.21 -9.50 6.79
C ASP A 170 5.81 -10.85 6.18
N GLU A 171 4.69 -11.40 6.62
CA GLU A 171 4.25 -12.75 6.29
C GLU A 171 2.85 -12.77 5.70
N ASN A 172 2.02 -11.77 6.01
CA ASN A 172 0.62 -11.71 5.65
C ASN A 172 0.31 -10.69 4.55
N TYR A 173 -0.62 -11.08 3.69
CA TYR A 173 -1.11 -10.32 2.55
C TYR A 173 -2.62 -10.26 2.60
N VAL A 174 -3.16 -9.17 2.06
CA VAL A 174 -4.60 -8.91 2.02
C VAL A 174 -5.05 -8.86 0.58
N SER A 175 -6.23 -9.43 0.33
CA SER A 175 -6.96 -9.32 -0.92
C SER A 175 -8.42 -9.06 -0.67
N PHE A 176 -9.08 -8.51 -1.68
CA PHE A 176 -10.52 -8.37 -1.70
C PHE A 176 -11.09 -9.10 -2.92
N ILE A 177 -12.12 -9.91 -2.70
CA ILE A 177 -12.84 -10.61 -3.75
C ILE A 177 -14.08 -9.79 -4.10
N ASP A 178 -14.08 -9.29 -5.32
CA ASP A 178 -15.23 -8.64 -5.91
C ASP A 178 -16.34 -9.67 -6.15
N ASN A 179 -17.54 -9.38 -5.64
CA ASN A 179 -18.71 -10.24 -5.85
C ASN A 179 -19.50 -9.75 -7.07
N TYR A 180 -18.91 -9.86 -8.26
CA TYR A 180 -19.56 -9.43 -9.50
C TYR A 180 -20.86 -10.18 -9.80
N THR A 181 -21.00 -11.42 -9.30
CA THR A 181 -22.16 -12.30 -9.58
C THR A 181 -23.26 -12.23 -8.52
N GLY A 182 -23.02 -11.58 -7.38
CA GLY A 182 -23.88 -11.65 -6.20
C GLY A 182 -23.75 -12.96 -5.41
N ALA A 183 -23.21 -14.03 -5.99
CA ALA A 183 -23.12 -15.36 -5.37
C ALA A 183 -21.92 -15.55 -4.42
N ILE A 184 -20.86 -14.74 -4.57
CA ILE A 184 -19.61 -14.91 -3.83
C ILE A 184 -19.72 -14.26 -2.45
N LYS A 185 -19.70 -15.09 -1.40
CA LYS A 185 -19.83 -14.63 0.00
C LYS A 185 -18.52 -14.13 0.59
N THR A 186 -17.38 -14.67 0.16
CA THR A 186 -16.05 -14.26 0.65
C THR A 186 -15.70 -12.88 0.09
N LYS A 187 -15.23 -11.98 0.96
CA LYS A 187 -14.94 -10.58 0.61
C LYS A 187 -13.50 -10.21 0.92
N LEU A 188 -13.09 -10.30 2.18
CA LEU A 188 -11.71 -10.09 2.60
C LEU A 188 -11.00 -11.44 2.70
N VAL A 189 -9.81 -11.53 2.12
CA VAL A 189 -8.93 -12.69 2.26
C VAL A 189 -7.61 -12.23 2.84
N ILE A 190 -7.21 -12.84 3.95
CA ILE A 190 -5.87 -12.73 4.50
C ILE A 190 -5.17 -14.04 4.23
N PHE A 191 -3.99 -13.98 3.65
CA PHE A 191 -3.20 -15.17 3.32
C PHE A 191 -1.72 -14.90 3.53
N ASN A 192 -0.94 -15.95 3.79
CA ASN A 192 0.50 -15.86 3.92
C ASN A 192 1.20 -16.46 2.70
N LYS A 193 2.52 -16.25 2.61
CA LYS A 193 3.36 -17.05 1.70
C LYS A 193 3.29 -18.49 2.20
N GLY A 194 2.53 -19.36 1.51
CA GLY A 194 2.43 -20.76 1.89
C GLY A 194 3.83 -21.36 1.99
N LEU A 195 4.21 -21.83 3.18
CA LEU A 195 5.42 -22.64 3.36
C LEU A 195 5.15 -23.97 2.67
N HIS A 196 5.73 -24.18 1.49
CA HIS A 196 5.95 -25.50 0.94
C HIS A 196 7.32 -26.00 1.41
#